data_AF-A0A522BA51-F1
#
_entry.id   AF-A0A522BA51-F1
#
_cell.length_a   1.000
_cell.length_b   1.000
_cell.length_c   1.000
_cell.angle_alpha   90.00
_cell.angle_beta   90.00
_cell.angle_gamma   90.00
#
_symmetry.space_group_name_H-M   'P 1'
#
loop_
_entity.id
_entity.type
_entity.pdbx_description
1 polymer ?
#
loop_
_entity_poly.entity_id
_entity_poly.type
_entity_poly.pdbx_seq_one_letter_code
_entity_poly.pdbx_strand_id
1 'polypeptide(L)'
;MNKLEVDEENMKRNLKLTGGAIAAEPLYLLFEKYGHTTAHEKSKALAHSAMESNTPLVDVITADAEALEYWNKFTDHEKQIISEPETYYIGRAAEKARRIAQNYK
;
A
#
# COMPACT_ATOMS: atom_id res chain seq x y z
N MET A 1 28.33 5.24 -16.05
CA MET A 1 26.98 5.80 -15.74
C MET A 1 27.18 7.19 -15.14
N ASN A 2 27.38 8.23 -15.95
CA ASN A 2 27.75 9.57 -15.41
C ASN A 2 26.68 10.64 -15.61
N LYS A 3 25.44 10.27 -15.97
CA LYS A 3 24.34 11.21 -16.24
C LYS A 3 22.95 10.73 -15.78
N LEU A 4 22.89 9.70 -14.92
CA LEU A 4 21.60 9.30 -14.34
C LEU A 4 21.39 10.08 -13.05
N GLU A 5 20.30 10.83 -12.98
CA GLU A 5 19.86 11.55 -11.79
C GLU A 5 18.52 10.96 -11.32
N VAL A 6 18.36 10.82 -10.01
CA VAL A 6 17.15 10.29 -9.38
C VAL A 6 16.36 11.46 -8.78
N ASP A 7 15.09 11.60 -9.19
CA ASP A 7 14.14 12.54 -8.59
C ASP A 7 13.22 11.79 -7.64
N GLU A 8 13.65 11.68 -6.38
CA GLU A 8 12.90 10.97 -5.33
C GLU A 8 11.55 11.63 -5.03
N GLU A 9 11.46 12.95 -5.13
CA GLU A 9 10.24 13.69 -4.86
C GLU A 9 9.18 13.41 -5.92
N ASN A 10 9.59 13.30 -7.19
CA ASN A 10 8.67 12.89 -8.25
C ASN A 10 8.22 11.43 -8.11
N MET A 11 9.10 10.53 -7.68
CA MET A 11 8.72 9.15 -7.38
C MET A 11 7.65 9.08 -6.28
N LYS A 12 7.83 9.84 -5.18
CA LYS A 12 6.82 9.94 -4.10
C LYS A 12 5.50 10.53 -4.59
N ARG A 13 5.54 11.59 -5.41
CA ARG A 13 4.32 12.16 -6.01
C ARG A 13 3.60 11.13 -6.88
N ASN A 14 4.32 10.39 -7.71
CA ASN A 14 3.74 9.38 -8.59
C ASN A 14 3.05 8.25 -7.84
N LEU A 15 3.61 7.82 -6.70
CA LEU A 15 2.98 6.80 -5.84
C LEU A 15 1.61 7.23 -5.31
N LYS A 16 1.41 8.53 -5.08
CA LYS A 16 0.14 9.08 -4.56
C LYS A 16 -0.92 9.32 -5.63
N LEU A 17 -0.59 9.21 -6.91
CA LEU A 17 -1.53 9.49 -8.02
C LEU A 17 -2.77 8.59 -8.04
N THR A 18 -2.72 7.44 -7.37
CA THR A 18 -3.83 6.46 -7.34
C THR A 18 -4.69 6.57 -6.08
N GLY A 19 -4.55 7.64 -5.29
CA GLY A 19 -5.29 7.80 -4.04
C GLY A 19 -4.93 6.74 -2.98
N GLY A 20 -3.76 6.11 -3.08
CA GLY A 20 -3.34 5.02 -2.19
C GLY A 20 -3.85 3.63 -2.61
N ALA A 21 -4.51 3.48 -3.77
CA ALA A 21 -4.96 2.18 -4.27
C ALA A 21 -3.83 1.15 -4.49
N ILE A 22 -2.58 1.60 -4.56
CA ILE A 22 -1.40 0.72 -4.51
C ILE A 22 -1.36 -0.18 -3.25
N ALA A 23 -2.04 0.22 -2.17
CA ALA A 23 -2.16 -0.57 -0.95
C ALA A 23 -3.31 -1.60 -0.97
N ALA A 24 -3.94 -1.86 -2.13
CA ALA A 24 -5.00 -2.88 -2.25
C ALA A 24 -4.52 -4.29 -1.87
N GLU A 25 -3.30 -4.66 -2.26
CA GLU A 25 -2.72 -5.96 -1.92
C GLU A 25 -2.53 -6.14 -0.40
N PRO A 26 -1.77 -5.27 0.31
CA PRO A 26 -1.64 -5.41 1.75
C PRO A 26 -2.98 -5.31 2.49
N LEU A 27 -3.93 -4.53 1.99
CA LEU A 27 -5.25 -4.40 2.60
C LEU A 27 -6.00 -5.74 2.61
N TYR A 28 -6.03 -6.47 1.49
CA TYR A 28 -6.74 -7.76 1.49
C TYR A 28 -6.03 -8.78 2.37
N LEU A 29 -4.70 -8.82 2.38
CA LEU A 29 -3.94 -9.75 3.24
C LEU A 29 -4.25 -9.51 4.72
N LEU A 30 -4.39 -8.25 5.13
CA LEU A 30 -4.79 -7.91 6.49
C LEU A 30 -6.25 -8.26 6.76
N PHE A 31 -7.17 -8.00 5.83
CA PHE A 31 -8.55 -8.46 5.97
C PHE A 31 -8.64 -9.99 6.12
N GLU A 32 -7.89 -10.77 5.34
CA GLU A 32 -7.80 -12.24 5.48
C GLU A 32 -7.24 -12.64 6.84
N LYS A 33 -6.18 -11.97 7.30
CA LYS A 33 -5.60 -12.20 8.64
C LYS A 33 -6.64 -12.05 9.74
N TYR A 34 -7.58 -11.12 9.60
CA TYR A 34 -8.67 -10.89 10.56
C TYR A 34 -9.95 -11.67 10.24
N GLY A 35 -9.92 -12.60 9.27
CA GLY A 35 -10.99 -13.57 9.01
C GLY A 35 -12.04 -13.12 7.99
N HIS A 36 -11.78 -12.08 7.20
CA HIS A 36 -12.69 -11.65 6.15
C HIS A 36 -12.78 -12.71 5.04
N THR A 37 -13.99 -13.17 4.73
CA THR A 37 -14.23 -14.31 3.82
C THR A 37 -14.04 -13.99 2.34
N THR A 38 -14.33 -12.75 1.93
CA THR A 38 -14.13 -12.25 0.55
C THR A 38 -13.19 -11.04 0.49
N ALA A 39 -12.08 -11.11 1.24
CA ALA A 39 -11.15 -10.00 1.46
C ALA A 39 -10.61 -9.38 0.17
N HIS A 40 -10.22 -10.23 -0.80
CA HIS A 40 -9.69 -9.81 -2.09
C HIS A 40 -10.68 -8.91 -2.84
N GLU A 41 -11.94 -9.34 -2.97
CA GLU A 41 -12.97 -8.58 -3.67
C GLU A 41 -13.34 -7.29 -2.95
N LYS A 42 -13.44 -7.32 -1.61
CA LYS A 42 -13.71 -6.11 -0.82
C LYS A 42 -12.58 -5.07 -0.99
N SER A 43 -11.33 -5.49 -0.83
CA SER A 43 -10.18 -4.59 -0.98
C SER A 43 -10.09 -4.00 -2.38
N LYS A 44 -10.30 -4.83 -3.42
CA LYS A 44 -10.35 -4.39 -4.81
C LYS A 44 -11.44 -3.35 -5.04
N ALA A 45 -12.64 -3.55 -4.50
CA ALA A 45 -13.74 -2.60 -4.63
C ALA A 45 -13.43 -1.25 -3.96
N LEU A 46 -12.86 -1.26 -2.75
CA LEU A 46 -12.45 -0.04 -2.04
C LEU A 46 -11.34 0.71 -2.79
N ALA A 47 -10.35 0.00 -3.31
CA ALA A 47 -9.27 0.57 -4.11
C ALA A 47 -9.78 1.22 -5.41
N HIS A 48 -10.69 0.56 -6.12
CA HIS A 48 -11.34 1.15 -7.29
C HIS A 48 -12.14 2.39 -6.92
N SER A 49 -12.94 2.35 -5.85
CA SER A 49 -13.69 3.50 -5.38
C SER A 49 -12.77 4.68 -5.05
N ALA A 50 -11.64 4.44 -4.36
CA ALA A 50 -10.66 5.48 -4.04
C ALA A 50 -10.06 6.14 -5.30
N MET A 51 -9.77 5.33 -6.33
CA MET A 51 -9.29 5.85 -7.61
C MET A 51 -10.35 6.66 -8.35
N GLU A 52 -11.58 6.15 -8.46
CA GLU A 52 -12.67 6.80 -9.18
C GLU A 52 -13.09 8.12 -8.52
N SER A 53 -13.11 8.17 -7.19
CA SER A 53 -13.47 9.37 -6.43
C SER A 53 -12.28 10.28 -6.12
N ASN A 54 -11.05 9.93 -6.55
CA ASN A 54 -9.81 10.62 -6.20
C ASN A 54 -9.70 10.94 -4.70
N THR A 55 -10.07 9.95 -3.87
CA THR A 55 -10.12 10.06 -2.41
C THR A 55 -9.09 9.11 -1.81
N PRO A 56 -8.40 9.46 -0.70
CA PRO A 56 -7.51 8.54 -0.02
C PRO A 56 -8.18 7.22 0.34
N LEU A 57 -7.51 6.09 0.08
CA LEU A 57 -8.02 4.75 0.38
C LEU A 57 -8.44 4.59 1.86
N VAL A 58 -7.71 5.21 2.79
CA VAL A 58 -8.05 5.19 4.22
C VAL A 58 -9.41 5.83 4.50
N ASP A 59 -9.76 6.91 3.81
CA ASP A 59 -11.04 7.59 3.96
C ASP A 59 -12.18 6.71 3.40
N VAL A 60 -11.93 6.03 2.27
CA VAL A 60 -12.88 5.07 1.68
C VAL A 60 -13.10 3.86 2.61
N ILE A 61 -12.03 3.31 3.20
CA ILE A 61 -12.11 2.21 4.18
C ILE A 61 -12.94 2.62 5.40
N THR A 62 -12.69 3.81 5.94
CA THR A 62 -13.33 4.27 7.18
C THR A 62 -14.78 4.71 6.98
N ALA A 63 -15.17 5.03 5.73
CA ALA A 63 -16.55 5.31 5.35
C ALA A 63 -17.40 4.05 5.06
N ASP A 64 -16.77 2.92 4.73
CA ASP A 64 -17.46 1.63 4.51
C ASP A 64 -17.63 0.88 5.85
N ALA A 65 -18.88 0.61 6.25
CA ALA A 65 -19.18 0.06 7.57
C ALA A 65 -18.55 -1.33 7.82
N GLU A 66 -18.48 -2.18 6.78
CA GLU A 66 -17.87 -3.50 6.87
C GLU A 66 -16.35 -3.38 6.97
N ALA A 67 -15.72 -2.60 6.09
CA ALA A 67 -14.29 -2.38 6.09
C ALA A 67 -13.80 -1.71 7.39
N LEU A 68 -14.57 -0.77 7.93
CA LEU A 68 -14.30 -0.11 9.21
C LEU A 68 -14.23 -1.12 10.37
N GLU A 69 -15.06 -2.16 10.37
CA GLU A 69 -15.02 -3.20 11.39
C GLU A 69 -13.65 -3.90 11.44
N TYR A 70 -13.09 -4.21 10.27
CA TYR A 70 -11.76 -4.83 10.16
C TYR A 70 -10.63 -3.83 10.40
N TRP A 71 -10.76 -2.61 9.88
CA TRP A 71 -9.81 -1.52 10.08
C TRP A 71 -9.55 -1.22 11.56
N ASN A 72 -10.61 -1.29 12.38
CA ASN A 72 -10.49 -1.07 13.81
C ASN A 72 -9.73 -2.18 14.55
N LYS A 73 -9.58 -3.36 13.94
CA LYS A 73 -8.80 -4.48 14.49
C LYS A 73 -7.30 -4.35 14.18
N PHE A 74 -6.93 -3.51 13.20
CA PHE A 74 -5.53 -3.33 12.78
C PHE A 74 -4.72 -2.64 13.87
N THR A 75 -3.51 -3.13 14.07
CA THR A 75 -2.48 -2.43 14.84
C THR A 75 -2.04 -1.15 14.15
N ASP A 76 -1.39 -0.24 14.88
CA ASP A 76 -0.86 1.00 14.30
C ASP A 76 0.10 0.73 13.15
N HIS A 77 0.93 -0.30 13.27
CA HIS A 77 1.85 -0.69 12.19
C HIS A 77 1.11 -1.19 10.95
N GLU A 78 0.03 -1.96 11.11
CA GLU A 78 -0.77 -2.41 9.96
C GLU A 78 -1.53 -1.26 9.30
N LYS A 79 -1.97 -0.26 10.07
CA LYS A 79 -2.52 0.98 9.51
C LYS A 79 -1.47 1.74 8.70
N GLN A 80 -0.22 1.79 9.18
CA GLN A 80 0.90 2.39 8.45
C GLN A 80 1.22 1.67 7.13
N ILE A 81 1.09 0.34 7.09
CA ILE A 81 1.23 -0.42 5.84
C ILE A 81 0.24 0.08 4.78
N ILE A 82 -0.96 0.50 5.18
CA ILE A 82 -2.00 0.99 4.26
C ILE A 82 -1.86 2.48 3.96
N SER A 83 -1.52 3.30 4.96
CA SER A 83 -1.43 4.76 4.78
C SER A 83 -0.12 5.21 4.13
N GLU A 84 0.96 4.46 4.32
CA GLU A 84 2.32 4.78 3.86
C GLU A 84 3.02 3.53 3.27
N PRO A 85 2.41 2.86 2.27
CA PRO A 85 2.93 1.61 1.70
C PRO A 85 4.35 1.75 1.12
N GLU A 86 4.73 2.93 0.64
CA GLU A 86 6.06 3.22 0.12
C GLU A 86 7.18 3.09 1.15
N THR A 87 6.82 3.18 2.44
CA THR A 87 7.75 3.07 3.57
C THR A 87 7.62 1.70 4.22
N TYR A 88 6.38 1.23 4.45
CA TYR A 88 6.11 0.08 5.30
C TYR A 88 5.80 -1.22 4.52
N TYR A 89 5.63 -1.16 3.20
CA TYR A 89 5.30 -2.31 2.34
C TYR A 89 6.32 -2.52 1.20
N ILE A 90 7.62 -2.43 1.52
CA ILE A 90 8.71 -2.56 0.53
C ILE A 90 9.28 -3.98 0.38
N GLY A 91 8.79 -4.93 1.18
CA GLY A 91 9.26 -6.31 1.22
C GLY A 91 10.79 -6.42 1.35
N ARG A 92 11.41 -7.17 0.44
CA ARG A 92 12.87 -7.43 0.43
C ARG A 92 13.62 -6.60 -0.62
N ALA A 93 13.04 -5.50 -1.10
CA ALA A 93 13.62 -4.70 -2.18
C ALA A 93 15.06 -4.24 -1.87
N ALA A 94 15.26 -3.59 -0.72
CA ALA A 94 16.57 -3.09 -0.30
C ALA A 94 17.60 -4.22 -0.09
N GLU A 95 17.18 -5.34 0.50
CA GLU A 95 18.03 -6.51 0.72
C GLU A 95 18.52 -7.10 -0.61
N LYS A 96 17.59 -7.34 -1.55
CA LYS A 96 17.92 -7.90 -2.87
C LYS A 96 18.86 -6.98 -3.65
N ALA A 97 18.60 -5.67 -3.64
CA ALA A 97 19.44 -4.68 -4.32
C ALA A 97 20.88 -4.69 -3.78
N ARG A 98 21.05 -4.65 -2.45
CA ARG A 98 22.37 -4.71 -1.81
C ARG A 98 23.11 -6.02 -2.10
N ARG A 99 22.40 -7.15 -2.04
CA ARG A 99 22.98 -8.46 -2.34
C ARG A 99 23.52 -8.54 -3.77
N ILE A 100 22.80 -8.00 -4.75
CA ILE A 100 23.26 -7.94 -6.13
C ILE A 100 24.49 -7.04 -6.23
N ALA A 101 24.44 -5.83 -5.68
CA ALA A 101 25.56 -4.88 -5.73
C ALA A 101 26.87 -5.45 -5.14
N GLN A 102 26.78 -6.30 -4.12
CA GLN A 102 27.94 -6.98 -3.54
C GLN A 102 28.62 -7.97 -4.51
N ASN A 103 27.87 -8.55 -5.45
CA ASN A 103 28.40 -9.53 -6.42
C ASN A 103 29.13 -8.88 -7.61
N TYR A 104 29.00 -7.56 -7.78
CA TYR A 104 29.59 -6.80 -8.89
C TYR A 104 30.67 -5.82 -8.42
N LYS A 105 31.39 -6.17 -7.35
CA LYS A 105 32.55 -5.41 -6.87
C LYS A 105 33.76 -5.58 -7.77
#